data_AF-B1XND6-F1
#
_entry.id   AF-B1XND6-F1
#
_cell.length_a   1.000
_cell.length_b   1.000
_cell.length_c   1.000
_cell.angle_alpha   90.00
_cell.angle_beta   90.00
_cell.angle_gamma   90.00
#
_symmetry.space_group_name_H-M   'P 1'
#
loop_
_entity.id
_entity.type
_entity.pdbx_description
1 polymer ?
#
loop_
_entity_poly.entity_id
_entity_poly.type
_entity_poly.pdbx_seq_one_letter_code
_entity_poly.pdbx_strand_id
1 'polypeptide(L)'
;MANQLNKTLEQNAENQKRYKEKVKAQIDKIDARIDEFRAKVDQAEADGKLKYQNMLEELTAKRDAAQQKFDELQNASESAWDDLQKGFESAWQELDQSFQKAVNNF
;
A
#
# COMPACT_ATOMS: atom_id res chain seq x y z
N MET A 1 19.89 34.56 1.56
CA MET A 1 18.55 34.06 1.92
C MET A 1 17.88 33.30 0.78
N ALA A 2 17.80 33.85 -0.44
CA ALA A 2 17.18 33.17 -1.60
C ALA A 2 17.79 31.79 -1.96
N ASN A 3 19.12 31.63 -1.88
CA ASN A 3 19.80 30.37 -2.22
C ASN A 3 19.52 29.23 -1.21
N GLN A 4 19.18 29.58 0.02
CA GLN A 4 18.92 28.59 1.08
C GLN A 4 17.48 28.09 1.04
N LEU A 5 16.53 28.94 0.62
CA LEU A 5 15.13 28.56 0.41
C LEU A 5 14.98 27.57 -0.76
N ASN A 6 15.63 27.84 -1.90
CA ASN A 6 15.59 26.95 -3.06
C ASN A 6 16.14 25.57 -2.74
N LYS A 7 17.26 25.50 -1.99
CA LYS A 7 17.86 24.25 -1.55
C LYS A 7 16.93 23.41 -0.67
N THR A 8 16.15 24.03 0.21
CA THR A 8 15.18 23.32 1.06
C THR A 8 14.01 22.75 0.25
N LEU A 9 13.49 23.51 -0.73
CA LEU A 9 12.41 23.05 -1.60
C LEU A 9 12.85 21.86 -2.47
N GLU A 10 14.05 21.92 -3.04
CA GLU A 10 14.65 20.82 -3.81
C GLU A 10 14.81 19.55 -2.95
N GLN A 11 15.28 19.69 -1.71
CA GLN A 11 15.41 18.57 -0.77
C GLN A 11 14.06 17.91 -0.44
N ASN A 12 13.02 18.72 -0.22
CA ASN A 12 11.68 18.21 0.06
C ASN A 12 11.11 17.44 -1.14
N ALA A 13 11.23 17.99 -2.35
CA ALA A 13 10.77 17.33 -3.56
C ALA A 13 11.47 15.99 -3.80
N GLU A 14 12.79 15.92 -3.59
CA GLU A 14 13.54 14.67 -3.72
C GLU A 14 13.13 13.64 -2.66
N ASN A 15 12.91 14.06 -1.40
CA ASN A 15 12.42 13.18 -0.35
C ASN A 15 11.04 12.58 -0.69
N GLN A 16 10.11 13.42 -1.17
CA GLN A 16 8.78 12.98 -1.60
C GLN A 16 8.87 12.00 -2.77
N LYS A 17 9.73 12.28 -3.76
CA LYS A 17 9.95 11.38 -4.90
C LYS A 17 10.46 10.01 -4.45
N ARG A 18 11.49 9.97 -3.61
CA ARG A 18 12.03 8.70 -3.07
C ARG A 18 11.00 7.93 -2.25
N TYR A 19 10.15 8.64 -1.51
CA TYR A 19 9.03 8.02 -0.80
C TYR A 19 8.05 7.37 -1.78
N LYS A 20 7.61 8.10 -2.82
CA LYS A 20 6.69 7.56 -3.84
C LYS A 20 7.25 6.31 -4.53
N GLU A 21 8.52 6.33 -4.91
CA GLU A 21 9.19 5.17 -5.54
C GLU A 21 9.23 3.96 -4.60
N LYS A 22 9.58 4.17 -3.32
CA LYS A 22 9.57 3.11 -2.31
C LYS A 22 8.17 2.51 -2.13
N VAL A 23 7.16 3.35 -1.99
CA VAL A 23 5.77 2.92 -1.79
C VAL A 23 5.27 2.15 -3.01
N LYS A 24 5.54 2.64 -4.23
CA LYS A 24 5.17 1.93 -5.45
C LYS A 24 5.74 0.51 -5.47
N ALA A 25 7.03 0.36 -5.16
CA ALA A 25 7.66 -0.96 -5.08
C ALA A 25 7.06 -1.85 -3.98
N GLN A 26 6.60 -1.28 -2.87
CA GLN A 26 5.91 -2.02 -1.82
C GLN A 26 4.54 -2.51 -2.27
N ILE A 27 3.76 -1.64 -2.94
CA ILE A 27 2.45 -2.01 -3.51
C ILE A 27 2.62 -3.11 -4.56
N ASP A 28 3.52 -2.93 -5.53
CA ASP A 28 3.79 -3.94 -6.56
C ASP A 28 4.17 -5.30 -5.94
N LYS A 29 4.93 -5.28 -4.83
CA LYS A 29 5.31 -6.48 -4.09
C LYS A 29 4.12 -7.14 -3.39
N ILE A 30 3.24 -6.38 -2.75
CA ILE A 30 2.10 -6.99 -2.03
C ILE A 30 1.04 -7.49 -3.02
N ASP A 31 0.86 -6.84 -4.16
CA ASP A 31 0.00 -7.31 -5.26
C ASP A 31 0.44 -8.70 -5.72
N ALA A 32 1.72 -8.87 -6.04
CA ALA A 32 2.26 -10.17 -6.43
C ALA A 32 2.05 -11.26 -5.36
N ARG A 33 2.15 -10.90 -4.07
CA ARG A 33 1.92 -11.84 -2.96
C ARG A 33 0.45 -12.17 -2.76
N ILE A 34 -0.46 -11.22 -2.99
CA ILE A 34 -1.91 -11.46 -2.97
C ILE A 34 -2.30 -12.38 -4.12
N ASP A 35 -1.73 -12.20 -5.31
CA ASP A 35 -1.97 -13.08 -6.46
C ASP A 35 -1.45 -14.51 -6.21
N GLU A 36 -0.25 -14.65 -5.64
CA GLU A 36 0.28 -15.95 -5.21
C GLU A 36 -0.63 -16.62 -4.17
N PHE A 37 -1.09 -15.84 -3.19
CA PHE A 37 -2.01 -16.34 -2.16
C PHE A 37 -3.35 -16.77 -2.75
N ARG A 38 -3.91 -16.00 -3.68
CA ARG A 38 -5.13 -16.35 -4.41
C ARG A 38 -4.98 -17.67 -5.16
N ALA A 39 -3.87 -17.87 -5.86
CA ALA A 39 -3.61 -19.12 -6.57
C ALA A 39 -3.53 -20.33 -5.61
N LYS A 40 -2.93 -20.17 -4.41
CA LYS A 40 -2.90 -21.22 -3.38
C LYS A 40 -4.29 -21.54 -2.84
N VAL A 41 -5.12 -20.52 -2.59
CA VAL A 41 -6.52 -20.71 -2.16
C VAL A 41 -7.32 -21.43 -3.24
N ASP A 42 -7.08 -21.13 -4.52
CA ASP A 42 -7.79 -21.79 -5.61
C ASP A 42 -7.48 -23.28 -5.74
N GLN A 43 -6.29 -23.70 -5.31
CA GLN A 43 -5.83 -25.09 -5.28
C GLN A 43 -6.27 -25.86 -4.01
N ALA A 44 -6.77 -25.18 -2.98
CA ALA A 44 -7.20 -25.80 -1.73
C ALA A 44 -8.52 -26.59 -1.87
N GLU A 45 -8.75 -27.53 -0.97
CA GLU A 45 -10.02 -28.27 -0.87
C GLU A 45 -11.21 -27.33 -0.57
N ALA A 46 -12.42 -27.75 -0.93
CA ALA A 46 -13.62 -26.90 -0.97
C ALA A 46 -13.91 -26.14 0.34
N ASP A 47 -13.76 -26.78 1.50
CA ASP A 47 -14.00 -26.16 2.81
C ASP A 47 -12.96 -25.09 3.16
N GLY A 48 -11.69 -25.35 2.84
CA GLY A 48 -10.62 -24.36 3.00
C GLY A 48 -10.81 -23.18 2.06
N LYS A 49 -11.20 -23.45 0.81
CA LYS A 49 -11.42 -22.45 -0.23
C LYS A 49 -12.46 -21.40 0.18
N LEU A 50 -13.62 -21.81 0.70
CA LEU A 50 -14.67 -20.88 1.14
C LEU A 50 -14.20 -19.94 2.25
N LYS A 51 -13.45 -20.46 3.24
CA LYS A 51 -12.92 -19.65 4.35
C LYS A 51 -11.97 -18.56 3.85
N TYR A 52 -11.08 -18.89 2.91
CA TYR A 52 -10.07 -17.94 2.43
C TYR A 52 -10.56 -17.02 1.31
N GLN A 53 -11.66 -17.36 0.62
CA GLN A 53 -12.30 -16.44 -0.33
C GLN A 53 -12.75 -15.14 0.35
N ASN A 54 -13.41 -15.23 1.50
CA ASN A 54 -13.79 -14.05 2.28
C ASN A 54 -12.57 -13.21 2.70
N MET A 55 -11.47 -13.86 3.09
CA MET A 55 -10.22 -13.17 3.43
C MET A 55 -9.61 -12.48 2.21
N LEU A 56 -9.64 -13.12 1.03
CA LEU A 56 -9.16 -12.54 -0.22
C LEU A 56 -9.97 -11.31 -0.66
N GLU A 57 -11.28 -11.32 -0.45
CA GLU A 57 -12.13 -10.14 -0.71
C GLU A 57 -11.74 -8.97 0.22
N GLU A 58 -11.58 -9.23 1.51
CA GLU A 58 -11.11 -8.21 2.47
C GLU A 58 -9.73 -7.65 2.08
N LEU A 59 -8.79 -8.52 1.71
CA LEU A 59 -7.45 -8.12 1.26
C LEU A 59 -7.51 -7.27 0.00
N THR A 60 -8.37 -7.64 -0.96
CA THR A 60 -8.53 -6.89 -2.20
C THR A 60 -9.05 -5.49 -1.93
N ALA A 61 -10.10 -5.37 -1.09
CA ALA A 61 -10.65 -4.07 -0.71
C ALA A 61 -9.63 -3.18 0.03
N LYS A 62 -8.84 -3.74 0.95
CA LYS A 62 -7.78 -3.00 1.65
C LYS A 62 -6.64 -2.58 0.73
N ARG A 63 -6.27 -3.43 -0.23
CA ARG A 63 -5.27 -3.11 -1.26
C ARG A 63 -5.77 -1.94 -2.10
N ASP A 64 -7.00 -2.00 -2.58
CA ASP A 64 -7.59 -0.94 -3.41
C ASP A 64 -7.66 0.39 -2.65
N ALA A 65 -8.00 0.36 -1.35
CA ALA A 65 -7.98 1.56 -0.49
C ALA A 65 -6.56 2.15 -0.34
N ALA A 66 -5.55 1.30 -0.11
CA ALA A 66 -4.15 1.75 -0.03
C ALA A 66 -3.66 2.32 -1.37
N GLN A 67 -4.03 1.70 -2.50
CA GLN A 67 -3.72 2.20 -3.84
C GLN A 67 -4.37 3.56 -4.09
N GLN A 68 -5.65 3.73 -3.76
CA GLN A 68 -6.33 5.02 -3.89
C GLN A 68 -5.64 6.11 -3.08
N LYS A 69 -5.24 5.81 -1.83
CA LYS A 69 -4.49 6.78 -1.01
C LYS A 69 -3.11 7.09 -1.58
N PHE A 70 -2.46 6.11 -2.20
CA PHE A 70 -1.21 6.36 -2.89
C PHE A 70 -1.41 7.26 -4.12
N ASP A 71 -2.48 7.09 -4.88
CA ASP A 71 -2.80 7.96 -6.03
C ASP A 71 -3.12 9.40 -5.60
N GLU A 72 -3.84 9.58 -4.49
CA GLU A 72 -4.04 10.89 -3.86
C GLU A 72 -2.70 11.51 -3.45
N LEU A 73 -1.83 10.72 -2.81
CA LEU A 73 -0.50 11.14 -2.39
C LEU A 73 0.37 11.53 -3.59
N GLN A 74 0.33 10.80 -4.71
CA GLN A 74 1.12 11.12 -5.90
C GLN A 74 0.84 12.54 -6.43
N ASN A 75 -0.40 13.01 -6.30
CA ASN A 75 -0.88 14.29 -6.79
C ASN A 75 -0.94 15.38 -5.70
N ALA A 76 -0.46 15.08 -4.50
CA ALA A 76 -0.50 15.99 -3.35
C ALA A 76 0.34 17.25 -3.56
N SER A 77 -0.17 18.40 -3.10
CA SER A 77 0.63 19.60 -2.92
C SER A 77 1.55 19.46 -1.71
N GLU A 78 2.59 20.31 -1.62
CA GLU A 78 3.49 20.33 -0.45
C GLU A 78 2.73 20.50 0.88
N SER A 79 1.70 21.33 0.89
CA SER A 79 0.90 21.60 2.10
C SER A 79 -0.01 20.45 2.51
N ALA A 80 -0.40 19.57 1.58
CA ALA A 80 -1.27 18.42 1.85
C ALA A 80 -0.49 17.11 1.99
N TRP A 81 0.82 17.12 1.71
CA TRP A 81 1.66 15.92 1.62
C TRP A 81 1.64 15.09 2.91
N ASP A 82 1.84 15.72 4.06
CA ASP A 82 1.96 15.03 5.35
C ASP A 82 0.66 14.32 5.75
N ASP A 83 -0.49 14.98 5.57
CA ASP A 83 -1.80 14.41 5.89
C ASP A 83 -2.15 13.24 4.96
N LEU A 84 -1.90 13.38 3.65
CA LEU A 84 -2.13 12.30 2.69
C LEU A 84 -1.15 11.13 2.91
N GLN A 85 0.10 11.42 3.29
CA GLN A 85 1.08 10.39 3.63
C GLN A 85 0.60 9.56 4.83
N LYS A 86 0.13 10.20 5.90
CA LYS A 86 -0.44 9.50 7.07
C LYS A 86 -1.66 8.66 6.71
N GLY A 87 -2.53 9.18 5.84
CA GLY A 87 -3.68 8.45 5.33
C GLY A 87 -3.28 7.18 4.58
N PHE A 88 -2.27 7.28 3.71
CA PHE A 88 -1.68 6.12 3.04
C PHE A 88 -1.07 5.14 4.04
N GLU A 89 -0.26 5.62 4.99
CA GLU A 89 0.42 4.75 5.97
C GLU A 89 -0.56 3.96 6.84
N SER A 90 -1.69 4.58 7.24
CA SER A 90 -2.76 3.89 7.96
C SER A 90 -3.37 2.78 7.10
N ALA A 91 -3.78 3.08 5.86
CA ALA A 91 -4.36 2.08 4.96
C ALA A 91 -3.37 0.95 4.65
N TRP A 92 -2.09 1.28 4.49
CA TRP A 92 -1.01 0.32 4.27
C TRP A 92 -0.80 -0.62 5.47
N GLN A 93 -0.82 -0.09 6.70
CA GLN A 93 -0.71 -0.90 7.91
C GLN A 93 -1.87 -1.88 8.06
N GLU A 94 -3.10 -1.44 7.78
CA GLU A 94 -4.27 -2.31 7.82
C GLU A 94 -4.20 -3.44 6.79
N LEU A 95 -3.75 -3.12 5.57
CA LEU A 95 -3.51 -4.11 4.52
C LEU A 95 -2.45 -5.14 4.94
N ASP A 96 -1.29 -4.68 5.40
CA ASP A 96 -0.18 -5.57 5.78
C ASP A 96 -0.58 -6.48 6.95
N GLN A 97 -1.29 -5.96 7.95
CA GLN A 97 -1.81 -6.76 9.07
C GLN A 97 -2.81 -7.82 8.61
N SER A 98 -3.78 -7.46 7.75
CA SER A 98 -4.72 -8.45 7.20
C SER A 98 -4.01 -9.49 6.35
N PHE A 99 -3.03 -9.08 5.55
CA PHE A 99 -2.27 -10.00 4.70
C PHE A 99 -1.47 -11.00 5.54
N GLN A 100 -0.75 -10.52 6.55
CA GLN A 100 -0.05 -11.39 7.50
C GLN A 100 -1.00 -12.34 8.21
N LYS A 101 -2.17 -11.86 8.65
CA LYS A 101 -3.19 -12.71 9.27
C LYS A 101 -3.70 -13.78 8.31
N ALA A 102 -3.97 -13.45 7.06
CA ALA A 102 -4.45 -14.40 6.07
C ALA A 102 -3.41 -15.50 5.80
N VAL A 103 -2.15 -15.13 5.56
CA VAL A 103 -1.06 -16.08 5.31
C VAL A 103 -0.74 -16.93 6.53
N ASN A 104 -0.76 -16.37 7.74
CA ASN A 104 -0.48 -17.13 8.97
C ASN A 104 -1.58 -18.14 9.31
N ASN A 105 -2.82 -17.90 8.86
CA ASN A 105 -3.94 -18.79 9.12
C ASN A 105 -4.20 -19.80 8.00
N PHE A 106 -3.54 -19.65 6.84
CA PHE A 106 -3.64 -20.55 5.69
C PHE A 106 -2.85 -21.83 5.90
#